data_AF-A0A962BSJ7-F1
#
_entry.id   AF-A0A962BSJ7-F1
#
_cell.length_a   1.000
_cell.length_b   1.000
_cell.length_c   1.000
_cell.angle_alpha   90.00
_cell.angle_beta   90.00
_cell.angle_gamma   90.00
#
_symmetry.space_group_name_H-M   'P 1'
#
loop_
_entity.id
_entity.type
_entity.pdbx_description
1 polymer ?
#
loop_
_entity_poly.entity_id
_entity_poly.type
_entity_poly.pdbx_seq_one_letter_code
_entity_poly.pdbx_strand_id
1 'polypeptide(L)'
;MARFPKDHIEQNTESRKQAHFLSQDPEQAMQEMMESIDTLRAVYQEETEALITVNTQAFLDLQTQKLEAARTYQQGIEEILERREEMQNVNPLTKKRLAEMQKNFSTLSEQNMEALKRMQRTMDRLSQTIRKAAKDAAHKQRAFSYGENGTLQSDNGKIVSTGISETA
;
A
#
# COMPACT_ATOMS: atom_id res chain seq x y z
N MET A 1 -27.58 35.68 -48.95
CA MET A 1 -26.36 36.19 -48.28
C MET A 1 -26.78 36.82 -46.96
N ALA A 2 -26.72 36.06 -45.86
CA ALA A 2 -27.10 36.54 -44.54
C ALA A 2 -25.84 36.92 -43.75
N ARG A 3 -25.80 38.18 -43.29
CA ARG A 3 -24.86 38.72 -42.31
C ARG A 3 -25.12 38.05 -40.96
N PHE A 4 -24.12 37.40 -40.39
CA PHE A 4 -24.11 37.06 -38.96
C PHE A 4 -23.34 38.14 -38.19
N PRO A 5 -23.89 38.65 -37.06
CA PRO A 5 -23.23 39.64 -36.22
C PRO A 5 -22.10 39.01 -35.41
N LYS A 6 -21.03 39.79 -35.24
CA LYS A 6 -19.93 39.54 -34.30
C LYS A 6 -20.36 40.02 -32.93
N ASP A 7 -20.83 39.12 -32.08
CA ASP A 7 -21.06 39.41 -30.66
C ASP A 7 -20.13 38.54 -29.80
N HIS A 8 -19.15 39.23 -29.23
CA HIS A 8 -18.55 39.04 -27.91
C HIS A 8 -18.58 37.62 -27.30
N ILE A 9 -17.43 36.93 -27.39
CA ILE A 9 -17.01 35.98 -26.36
C ILE A 9 -15.79 36.59 -25.67
N GLU A 10 -16.02 37.67 -24.94
CA GLU A 10 -15.19 38.01 -23.79
C GLU A 10 -16.00 37.65 -22.55
N GLN A 11 -15.30 37.19 -21.52
CA GLN A 11 -15.76 36.95 -20.15
C GLN A 11 -16.36 35.56 -19.87
N ASN A 12 -15.47 34.59 -19.73
CA ASN A 12 -15.63 33.60 -18.65
C ASN A 12 -14.27 33.14 -18.12
N THR A 13 -13.48 34.10 -17.63
CA THR A 13 -12.19 33.88 -16.95
C THR A 13 -12.21 34.40 -15.52
N GLU A 14 -13.35 34.32 -14.83
CA GLU A 14 -13.42 34.66 -13.42
C GLU A 14 -14.14 33.55 -12.64
N SER A 15 -13.48 33.10 -11.58
CA SER A 15 -14.00 32.22 -10.52
C SER A 15 -13.84 30.71 -10.68
N ARG A 16 -12.63 30.25 -11.01
CA ARG A 16 -12.03 29.17 -10.20
C ARG A 16 -11.24 29.82 -9.08
N LYS A 17 -11.93 30.29 -8.02
CA LYS A 17 -11.27 30.44 -6.73
C LYS A 17 -10.91 29.02 -6.30
N GLN A 18 -9.74 28.54 -6.71
CA GLN A 18 -9.12 27.39 -6.08
C GLN A 18 -9.04 27.77 -4.60
N ALA A 19 -9.72 27.03 -3.73
CA ALA A 19 -9.47 27.13 -2.32
C ALA A 19 -8.01 26.68 -2.15
N HIS A 20 -7.09 27.63 -2.11
CA HIS A 20 -5.68 27.32 -1.90
C HIS A 20 -5.58 26.60 -0.56
N PHE A 21 -5.09 25.37 -0.61
CA PHE A 21 -4.84 24.55 0.56
C PHE A 21 -3.65 25.13 1.35
N LEU A 22 -2.65 25.65 0.65
CA LEU A 22 -1.51 26.34 1.24
C LEU A 22 -1.72 27.86 1.29
N SER A 23 -1.07 28.50 2.27
CA SER A 23 -1.05 29.95 2.42
C SER A 23 -0.54 30.66 1.17
N GLN A 24 -1.03 31.88 0.94
CA GLN A 24 -0.59 32.72 -0.18
C GLN A 24 0.84 33.23 0.02
N ASP A 25 1.36 33.26 1.24
CA ASP A 25 2.77 33.59 1.49
C ASP A 25 3.66 32.38 1.14
N PRO A 26 4.63 32.51 0.21
CA PRO A 26 5.54 31.42 -0.14
C PRO A 26 6.33 30.82 1.03
N GLU A 27 6.70 31.62 2.04
CA GLU A 27 7.42 31.08 3.21
C GLU A 27 6.50 30.24 4.09
N GLN A 28 5.28 30.74 4.32
CA GLN A 28 4.29 30.04 5.12
C GLN A 28 3.78 28.77 4.41
N ALA A 29 3.57 28.82 3.10
CA ALA A 29 3.21 27.66 2.28
C ALA A 29 4.27 26.54 2.38
N MET A 30 5.55 26.90 2.38
CA MET A 30 6.65 25.94 2.54
C MET A 30 6.67 25.34 3.95
N GLN A 31 6.28 26.10 4.97
CA GLN A 31 6.18 25.59 6.33
C GLN A 31 4.97 24.64 6.49
N GLU A 32 3.81 25.00 5.96
CA GLU A 32 2.62 24.13 5.92
C GLU A 32 2.90 22.83 5.15
N MET A 33 3.70 22.92 4.09
CA MET A 33 4.19 21.74 3.37
C MET A 33 5.09 20.86 4.25
N MET A 34 5.99 21.44 5.05
CA MET A 34 6.81 20.68 6.01
C MET A 34 5.93 19.99 7.06
N GLU A 35 4.88 20.65 7.55
CA GLU A 35 3.92 20.08 8.50
C GLU A 35 3.13 18.92 7.88
N SER A 36 2.74 19.04 6.60
CA SER A 36 2.10 17.94 5.87
C SER A 36 3.03 16.72 5.74
N ILE A 37 4.33 16.94 5.49
CA ILE A 37 5.34 15.88 5.44
C ILE A 37 5.51 15.24 6.80
N ASP A 38 5.58 16.03 7.88
CA ASP A 38 5.72 15.50 9.24
C ASP A 38 4.49 14.67 9.65
N THR A 39 3.29 15.11 9.28
CA THR A 39 2.04 14.37 9.52
C THR A 39 2.05 13.04 8.79
N LEU A 40 2.38 13.03 7.50
CA LEU A 40 2.46 11.80 6.71
C LEU A 40 3.58 10.87 7.21
N ARG A 41 4.71 11.44 7.64
CA ARG A 41 5.82 10.71 8.25
C ARG A 41 5.38 10.00 9.53
N ALA A 42 4.65 10.68 10.42
CA ALA A 42 4.16 10.10 11.65
C ALA A 42 3.26 8.88 11.38
N VAL A 43 2.32 9.00 10.44
CA VAL A 43 1.46 7.88 10.04
C VAL A 43 2.28 6.69 9.52
N TYR A 44 3.30 6.94 8.69
CA TYR A 44 4.18 5.87 8.19
C TYR A 44 5.02 5.22 9.31
N GLN A 45 5.43 5.97 10.32
CA GLN A 45 6.15 5.42 11.48
C GLN A 45 5.24 4.51 12.30
N GLU A 46 4.05 4.98 12.66
CA GLU A 46 3.06 4.20 13.41
C GLU A 46 2.61 2.95 12.65
N GLU A 47 2.41 3.07 11.33
CA GLU A 47 2.06 1.93 10.48
C GLU A 47 3.21 0.91 10.43
N THR A 48 4.46 1.37 10.33
CA THR A 48 5.62 0.48 10.35
C THR A 48 5.73 -0.27 11.68
N GLU A 49 5.47 0.40 12.80
CA GLU A 49 5.43 -0.23 14.12
C GLU A 49 4.29 -1.24 14.25
N ALA A 50 3.09 -0.91 13.76
CA ALA A 50 1.95 -1.82 13.71
C ALA A 50 2.26 -3.08 12.88
N LEU A 51 2.96 -2.92 11.75
CA LEU A 51 3.40 -4.04 10.91
C LEU A 51 4.46 -4.91 11.59
N ILE A 52 5.41 -4.32 12.31
CA ILE A 52 6.45 -5.04 13.07
C ILE A 52 5.81 -5.84 14.21
N THR A 53 4.86 -5.24 14.93
CA THR A 53 4.15 -5.86 16.06
C THR A 53 3.00 -6.78 15.64
N VAL A 54 2.73 -6.90 14.32
CA VAL A 54 1.64 -7.71 13.74
C VAL A 54 0.25 -7.26 14.25
N ASN A 55 0.12 -5.98 14.62
CA ASN A 55 -1.15 -5.39 15.03
C ASN A 55 -2.00 -4.99 13.82
N THR A 56 -2.73 -5.96 13.28
CA THR A 56 -3.57 -5.77 12.08
C THR A 56 -4.70 -4.76 12.27
N GLN A 57 -5.26 -4.64 13.48
CA GLN A 57 -6.32 -3.67 13.75
C GLN A 57 -5.78 -2.24 13.69
N ALA A 58 -4.68 -1.96 14.40
CA ALA A 58 -4.01 -0.66 14.35
C ALA A 58 -3.57 -0.29 12.93
N PHE A 59 -3.05 -1.27 12.17
CA PHE A 59 -2.71 -1.07 10.76
C PHE A 59 -3.91 -0.64 9.91
N LEU A 60 -5.09 -1.28 10.09
CA LEU A 60 -6.31 -0.95 9.35
C LEU A 60 -6.87 0.42 9.74
N ASP A 61 -6.84 0.76 11.03
CA ASP A 61 -7.33 2.04 11.54
C ASP A 61 -6.50 3.23 10.99
N LEU A 62 -5.20 3.01 10.78
CA LEU A 62 -4.29 4.00 10.20
C LEU A 62 -4.51 4.26 8.69
N GLN A 63 -5.20 3.37 7.96
CA GLN A 63 -5.34 3.50 6.49
C GLN A 63 -6.13 4.75 6.08
N THR A 64 -7.16 5.11 6.86
CA THR A 64 -7.96 6.32 6.59
C THR A 64 -7.11 7.58 6.79
N GLN A 65 -6.37 7.65 7.90
CA GLN A 65 -5.48 8.77 8.21
C GLN A 65 -4.35 8.90 7.19
N LYS A 66 -3.78 7.77 6.74
CA LYS A 66 -2.77 7.72 5.68
C LYS A 66 -3.29 8.28 4.37
N LEU A 67 -4.51 7.92 3.98
CA LEU A 67 -5.14 8.39 2.75
C LEU A 67 -5.39 9.91 2.80
N GLU A 68 -5.87 10.43 3.93
CA GLU A 68 -6.09 11.86 4.13
C GLU A 68 -4.77 12.63 4.11
N ALA A 69 -3.77 12.20 4.89
CA ALA A 69 -2.45 12.82 4.93
C ALA A 69 -1.75 12.79 3.56
N ALA A 70 -1.90 11.69 2.79
CA ALA A 70 -1.32 11.57 1.46
C ALA A 70 -1.98 12.52 0.45
N ARG A 71 -3.30 12.69 0.52
CA ARG A 71 -4.03 13.65 -0.32
C ARG A 71 -3.60 15.08 -0.03
N THR A 72 -3.52 15.43 1.25
CA THR A 72 -3.03 16.72 1.73
C THR A 72 -1.61 17.01 1.22
N TYR A 73 -0.70 16.05 1.36
CA TYR A 73 0.67 16.15 0.84
C TYR A 73 0.70 16.31 -0.68
N GLN A 74 -0.10 15.53 -1.42
CA GLN A 74 -0.17 15.61 -2.88
C GLN A 74 -0.67 16.98 -3.34
N GLN A 75 -1.76 17.46 -2.75
CA GLN A 75 -2.34 18.77 -3.07
C GLN A 75 -1.34 19.90 -2.77
N GLY A 76 -0.64 19.84 -1.64
CA GLY A 76 0.40 20.82 -1.32
C GLY A 76 1.56 20.84 -2.33
N ILE A 77 1.97 19.68 -2.84
CA ILE A 77 2.99 19.61 -3.90
C ILE A 77 2.47 20.20 -5.21
N GLU A 78 1.25 19.85 -5.60
CA GLU A 78 0.64 20.39 -6.83
C GLU A 78 0.57 21.91 -6.77
N GLU A 79 0.15 22.50 -5.65
CA GLU A 79 0.11 23.95 -5.46
C GLU A 79 1.51 24.60 -5.47
N ILE A 80 2.52 23.98 -4.86
CA ILE A 80 3.91 24.48 -4.91
C ILE A 80 4.47 24.44 -6.33
N LEU A 81 4.12 23.41 -7.11
CA LEU A 81 4.53 23.28 -8.51
C LEU A 81 3.86 24.33 -9.41
N GLU A 82 2.57 24.58 -9.20
CA GLU A 82 1.82 25.64 -9.90
C GLU A 82 2.40 27.02 -9.60
N ARG A 83 2.86 27.24 -8.36
CA ARG A 83 3.41 28.51 -7.87
C ARG A 83 4.95 28.57 -7.90
N ARG A 84 5.58 27.75 -8.74
CA ARG A 84 7.04 27.57 -8.75
C ARG A 84 7.84 28.87 -8.82
N GLU A 85 7.39 29.85 -9.59
CA GLU A 85 8.09 31.14 -9.74
C GLU A 85 8.10 31.96 -8.45
N GLU A 86 7.01 31.97 -7.70
CA GLU A 86 6.90 32.64 -6.39
C GLU A 86 7.81 31.93 -5.36
N MET A 87 7.81 30.60 -5.42
CA MET A 87 8.60 29.75 -4.53
C MET A 87 10.12 29.87 -4.77
N GLN A 88 10.55 30.41 -5.92
CA GLN A 88 11.97 30.68 -6.17
C GLN A 88 12.55 31.76 -5.26
N ASN A 89 11.73 32.64 -4.70
CA ASN A 89 12.20 33.74 -3.86
C ASN A 89 12.26 33.40 -2.37
N VAL A 90 11.78 32.23 -1.96
CA VAL A 90 11.85 31.74 -0.58
C VAL A 90 13.30 31.55 -0.13
N ASN A 91 13.55 31.82 1.17
CA ASN A 91 14.84 31.64 1.82
C ASN A 91 15.50 30.27 1.45
N PRO A 92 16.76 30.27 0.99
CA PRO A 92 17.49 29.05 0.66
C PRO A 92 17.56 28.01 1.81
N LEU A 93 17.57 28.46 3.07
CA LEU A 93 17.56 27.58 4.24
C LEU A 93 16.26 26.77 4.33
N THR A 94 15.11 27.42 4.12
CA THR A 94 13.79 26.79 4.13
C THR A 94 13.69 25.72 3.04
N LYS A 95 14.17 26.04 1.83
CA LYS A 95 14.22 25.07 0.73
C LYS A 95 15.10 23.87 1.03
N LYS A 96 16.29 24.11 1.61
CA LYS A 96 17.21 23.04 1.98
C LYS A 96 16.57 22.11 3.02
N ARG A 97 15.90 22.68 4.02
CA ARG A 97 15.17 21.91 5.04
C ARG A 97 14.04 21.09 4.43
N LEU A 98 13.25 21.67 3.53
CA LEU A 98 12.17 20.94 2.85
C LEU A 98 12.71 19.77 2.03
N ALA A 99 13.80 19.99 1.28
CA ALA A 99 14.45 18.94 0.50
C ALA A 99 15.00 17.81 1.38
N GLU A 100 15.57 18.15 2.54
CA GLU A 100 16.03 17.16 3.52
C GLU A 100 14.87 16.36 4.11
N MET A 101 13.75 17.01 4.45
CA MET A 101 12.55 16.35 4.95
C MET A 101 11.94 15.40 3.90
N GLN A 102 11.86 15.82 2.64
CA GLN A 102 11.42 14.96 1.54
C GLN A 102 12.32 13.74 1.37
N LYS A 103 13.64 13.93 1.45
CA LYS A 103 14.61 12.83 1.37
C LYS A 103 14.40 11.83 2.50
N ASN A 104 14.30 12.31 3.73
CA ASN A 104 14.07 11.47 4.91
C ASN A 104 12.73 10.72 4.82
N PHE A 105 11.70 11.39 4.32
CA PHE A 105 10.39 10.77 4.08
C PHE A 105 10.44 9.67 3.01
N SER A 106 11.21 9.86 1.94
CA SER A 106 11.43 8.81 0.92
C SER A 106 12.05 7.56 1.54
N THR A 107 13.08 7.72 2.38
CA THR A 107 13.72 6.60 3.08
C THR A 107 12.75 5.88 4.02
N LEU A 108 11.92 6.61 4.77
CA LEU A 108 10.90 5.99 5.62
C LEU A 108 9.85 5.22 4.79
N SER A 109 9.44 5.76 3.65
CA SER A 109 8.49 5.11 2.75
C SER A 109 9.02 3.78 2.21
N GLU A 110 10.32 3.72 1.89
CA GLU A 110 10.99 2.49 1.49
C GLU A 110 11.00 1.44 2.61
N GLN A 111 11.29 1.85 3.85
CA GLN A 111 11.27 0.98 5.02
C GLN A 111 9.87 0.42 5.30
N ASN A 112 8.85 1.26 5.25
CA ASN A 112 7.45 0.86 5.42
C ASN A 112 7.04 -0.16 4.33
N MET A 113 7.43 0.07 3.08
CA MET A 113 7.20 -0.86 1.98
C MET A 113 7.90 -2.21 2.20
N GLU A 114 9.10 -2.22 2.78
CA GLU A 114 9.79 -3.45 3.14
C GLU A 114 9.05 -4.21 4.26
N ALA A 115 8.56 -3.50 5.29
CA ALA A 115 7.76 -4.09 6.35
C ALA A 115 6.48 -4.76 5.81
N LEU A 116 5.78 -4.09 4.89
CA LEU A 116 4.62 -4.65 4.19
C LEU A 116 4.97 -5.94 3.42
N LYS A 117 6.06 -5.93 2.65
CA LYS A 117 6.54 -7.13 1.92
C LYS A 117 6.87 -8.27 2.86
N ARG A 118 7.47 -7.99 4.02
CA ARG A 118 7.75 -9.01 5.05
C ARG A 118 6.46 -9.59 5.61
N MET A 119 5.48 -8.76 5.95
CA MET A 119 4.18 -9.21 6.44
C MET A 119 3.44 -10.09 5.42
N GLN A 120 3.45 -9.68 4.15
CA GLN A 120 2.87 -10.47 3.04
C GLN A 120 3.47 -11.88 2.98
N ARG A 121 4.81 -12.00 3.01
CA ARG A 121 5.50 -13.30 3.00
C ARG A 121 5.13 -14.18 4.20
N THR A 122 4.98 -13.58 5.38
CA THR A 122 4.57 -14.30 6.59
C THR A 122 3.14 -14.82 6.45
N MET A 123 2.23 -14.01 5.90
CA MET A 123 0.85 -14.43 5.63
C MET A 123 0.75 -15.54 4.58
N ASP A 124 1.55 -15.48 3.52
CA ASP A 124 1.62 -16.54 2.52
C ASP A 124 2.05 -17.88 3.14
N ARG A 125 3.08 -17.85 4.01
CA ARG A 125 3.54 -19.04 4.74
C ARG A 125 2.50 -19.58 5.71
N LEU A 126 1.79 -18.70 6.41
CA LEU A 126 0.69 -19.09 7.30
C LEU A 126 -0.43 -19.77 6.50
N SER A 127 -0.84 -19.18 5.38
CA SER A 127 -1.85 -19.75 4.47
C SER A 127 -1.47 -21.13 3.94
N GLN A 128 -0.21 -21.30 3.54
CA GLN A 128 0.32 -22.61 3.14
C GLN A 128 0.28 -23.63 4.28
N THR A 129 0.64 -23.21 5.49
CA THR A 129 0.59 -24.05 6.69
C THR A 129 -0.83 -24.48 7.03
N ILE A 130 -1.80 -23.55 7.00
CA ILE A 130 -3.22 -23.84 7.22
C ILE A 130 -3.73 -24.82 6.16
N ARG A 131 -3.43 -24.56 4.88
CA ARG A 131 -3.83 -25.45 3.78
C ARG A 131 -3.26 -26.85 3.95
N LYS A 132 -1.99 -26.96 4.36
CA LYS A 132 -1.34 -28.25 4.64
C LYS A 132 -2.01 -28.95 5.82
N ALA A 133 -2.24 -28.26 6.93
CA ALA A 133 -2.91 -28.81 8.11
C ALA A 133 -4.34 -29.27 7.80
N ALA A 134 -5.09 -28.49 7.02
CA ALA A 134 -6.43 -28.86 6.57
C ALA A 134 -6.42 -30.10 5.66
N LYS A 135 -5.46 -30.17 4.73
CA LYS A 135 -5.24 -31.35 3.87
C LYS A 135 -4.86 -32.58 4.70
N ASP A 136 -3.95 -32.44 5.65
CA ASP A 136 -3.51 -33.52 6.55
C ASP A 136 -4.67 -34.00 7.45
N ALA A 137 -5.50 -33.09 7.96
CA ALA A 137 -6.69 -33.43 8.74
C ALA A 137 -7.74 -34.17 7.90
N ALA A 138 -8.00 -33.71 6.66
CA ALA A 138 -8.91 -34.39 5.74
C ALA A 138 -8.39 -35.78 5.31
N HIS A 139 -7.08 -35.92 5.09
CA HIS A 139 -6.46 -37.22 4.82
C HIS A 139 -6.53 -38.14 6.03
N LYS A 140 -6.32 -37.65 7.26
CA LYS A 140 -6.51 -38.44 8.48
C LYS A 140 -7.97 -38.89 8.62
N GLN A 141 -8.95 -38.02 8.36
CA GLN A 141 -10.36 -38.41 8.37
C GLN A 141 -10.71 -39.48 7.31
N ARG A 142 -10.11 -39.42 6.11
CA ARG A 142 -10.26 -40.49 5.09
C ARG A 142 -9.51 -41.78 5.44
N ALA A 143 -8.34 -41.68 6.05
CA ALA A 143 -7.48 -42.82 6.37
C ALA A 143 -8.03 -43.71 7.50
N PHE A 144 -8.98 -43.22 8.30
CA PHE A 144 -9.70 -43.99 9.32
C PHE A 144 -11.10 -44.46 8.88
N SER A 145 -11.30 -44.70 7.58
CA SER A 145 -12.48 -45.45 7.13
C SER A 145 -12.24 -46.93 7.43
N TYR A 146 -12.62 -47.38 8.62
CA TYR A 146 -12.79 -48.80 8.90
C TYR A 146 -13.82 -49.34 7.90
N GLY A 147 -13.38 -50.15 6.93
CA GLY A 147 -14.29 -50.97 6.16
C GLY A 147 -15.03 -51.91 7.10
N GLU A 148 -16.27 -52.25 6.78
CA GLU A 148 -17.18 -53.14 7.55
C GLU A 148 -16.55 -54.51 7.92
N ASN A 149 -15.41 -54.87 7.30
CA ASN A 149 -14.64 -56.10 7.55
C ASN A 149 -13.34 -55.91 8.36
N GLY A 150 -13.09 -54.74 8.97
CA GLY A 150 -12.02 -54.57 9.97
C GLY A 150 -10.56 -54.64 9.48
N THR A 151 -10.29 -54.60 8.17
CA THR A 151 -8.92 -54.58 7.65
C THR A 151 -8.48 -53.17 7.24
N LEU A 152 -7.47 -52.63 7.93
CA LEU A 152 -6.77 -51.41 7.54
C LEU A 152 -6.00 -51.65 6.23
N GLN A 153 -6.47 -51.07 5.13
CA GLN A 153 -5.74 -51.09 3.88
C GLN A 153 -4.64 -50.01 3.95
N SER A 154 -3.49 -50.40 4.52
CA SER A 154 -2.27 -49.60 4.45
C SER A 154 -1.69 -49.77 3.04
N ASP A 155 -1.87 -48.75 2.21
CA ASP A 155 -1.21 -48.63 0.91
C ASP A 155 0.29 -48.36 1.12
N ASN A 156 1.02 -49.42 1.46
CA ASN A 156 2.47 -49.41 1.50
C ASN A 156 2.99 -50.33 0.39
N GLY A 157 3.19 -49.70 -0.78
CA GLY A 157 4.18 -50.02 -1.80
C GLY A 157 4.61 -51.48 -1.95
N LYS A 158 4.04 -52.17 -2.95
CA LYS A 158 4.72 -53.24 -3.69
C LYS A 158 4.24 -53.28 -5.14
N ILE A 159 4.96 -52.59 -6.03
CA ILE A 159 5.10 -53.10 -7.40
C ILE A 159 6.19 -54.17 -7.31
N VAL A 160 5.77 -55.42 -7.13
CA VAL A 160 6.64 -56.57 -7.38
C VAL A 160 6.01 -57.33 -8.54
N SER A 161 6.49 -57.01 -9.74
CA SER A 161 6.26 -57.83 -10.92
C SER A 161 7.04 -59.14 -10.75
N THR A 162 6.36 -60.20 -10.35
CA THR A 162 6.85 -61.56 -10.57
C THR A 162 6.25 -62.04 -11.88
N GLY A 163 7.02 -61.94 -12.96
CA GLY A 163 6.74 -62.66 -14.18
C GLY A 163 6.75 -64.15 -13.91
N ILE A 164 5.63 -64.81 -14.18
CA ILE A 164 5.55 -66.25 -14.34
C ILE A 164 4.89 -66.47 -15.70
N SER A 165 5.73 -66.71 -16.70
CA SER A 165 5.31 -67.31 -17.97
C SER A 165 5.04 -68.77 -17.70
N GLU A 166 3.78 -69.21 -17.80
CA GLU A 166 3.43 -70.62 -17.96
C GLU A 166 1.96 -70.75 -18.39
N THR A 167 1.73 -70.83 -19.71
CA THR A 167 0.58 -71.42 -20.41
C THR A 167 0.93 -71.42 -21.89
N ALA A 168 0.80 -72.45 -22.72
CA ALA A 168 0.41 -73.85 -22.60
C ALA A 168 0.93 -74.55 -23.88
#